data_AF-V5GSY8-F1
#
_entry.id   AF-V5GSY8-F1
#
_cell.length_a   1.000
_cell.length_b   1.000
_cell.length_c   1.000
_cell.angle_alpha   90.00
_cell.angle_beta   90.00
_cell.angle_gamma   90.00
#
_symmetry.space_group_name_H-M   'P 1'
#
loop_
_entity.id
_entity.type
_entity.pdbx_description
1 polymer ?
#
loop_
_entity_poly.entity_id
_entity_poly.type
_entity_poly.pdbx_seq_one_letter_code
_entity_poly.pdbx_strand_id
1 'polypeptide(L)'
;MPPRLSARRLFLVILFFLGVSLLVSLHHRFSWVPSRTTPMQADPEPDDELVVMASVPSIVQNYERVNSEETEPTEKQGRPWFMAGGTEYPTNYKGPPRLFPDQADGDRVVDQLMYVPEDYQGYDTPEKVILAYNGLGPWGQKSGSASFHGCPVNRCTLTDDRSKAADADALLYK
;
A
#
# COMPACT_ATOMS: atom_id res chain seq x y z
N MET A 1 -21.89 -23.21 -55.44
CA MET A 1 -22.17 -24.42 -54.64
C MET A 1 -22.10 -24.04 -53.16
N PRO A 2 -23.18 -24.15 -52.37
CA PRO A 2 -23.13 -23.79 -50.96
C PRO A 2 -22.31 -24.83 -50.16
N PRO A 3 -21.49 -24.40 -49.19
CA PRO A 3 -20.66 -25.30 -48.41
C PRO A 3 -21.54 -26.22 -47.55
N ARG A 4 -21.34 -27.53 -47.70
CA ARG A 4 -21.99 -28.55 -46.86
C ARG A 4 -21.31 -28.59 -45.49
N LEU A 5 -21.75 -27.73 -44.59
CA LEU A 5 -21.40 -27.83 -43.18
C LEU A 5 -21.97 -29.13 -42.62
N SER A 6 -21.10 -30.03 -42.19
CA SER A 6 -21.48 -31.28 -41.55
C SER A 6 -22.18 -30.97 -40.22
N ALA A 7 -23.39 -31.49 -40.02
CA ALA A 7 -24.18 -31.30 -38.80
C ALA A 7 -23.39 -31.64 -37.51
N ARG A 8 -22.44 -32.59 -37.61
CA ARG A 8 -21.54 -32.95 -36.51
C ARG A 8 -20.61 -31.80 -36.11
N ARG A 9 -20.08 -31.05 -37.09
CA ARG A 9 -19.21 -29.90 -36.83
C ARG A 9 -20.01 -28.73 -36.25
N LEU A 10 -21.23 -28.52 -36.74
CA LEU A 10 -22.12 -27.50 -36.18
C LEU A 10 -22.47 -27.79 -34.72
N PHE A 11 -22.79 -29.05 -34.40
CA PHE A 11 -23.11 -29.47 -33.04
C PHE A 11 -21.95 -29.28 -32.06
N LEU A 12 -20.72 -29.65 -32.46
CA LEU A 12 -19.53 -29.44 -31.63
C LEU A 12 -19.24 -27.95 -31.38
N VAL A 13 -19.44 -27.11 -32.38
CA VAL A 13 -19.26 -25.65 -32.25
C VAL A 13 -20.29 -25.07 -31.28
N ILE A 14 -21.56 -25.48 -31.37
CA ILE A 14 -22.61 -25.03 -30.46
C ILE A 14 -22.30 -25.46 -29.01
N LEU A 15 -21.91 -26.72 -28.80
CA LEU A 15 -21.54 -27.21 -27.46
C LEU A 15 -20.35 -26.45 -26.87
N PHE A 16 -19.34 -26.14 -27.69
CA PHE A 16 -18.19 -25.36 -27.25
C PHE A 16 -18.60 -23.96 -26.76
N PHE A 17 -19.39 -23.23 -27.55
CA PHE A 17 -19.84 -21.90 -27.17
C PHE A 17 -20.76 -21.93 -25.93
N LEU A 18 -21.65 -22.91 -25.81
CA LEU A 18 -22.48 -23.08 -24.61
C LEU A 18 -21.64 -23.35 -23.36
N GLY A 19 -20.61 -24.19 -23.47
CA GLY A 19 -19.68 -24.48 -22.38
C GLY A 19 -18.90 -23.23 -21.92
N VAL A 20 -18.38 -22.45 -22.86
CA VAL A 20 -17.68 -21.19 -22.56
C VAL A 20 -18.62 -20.18 -21.90
N SER A 21 -19.85 -20.01 -22.41
CA SER A 21 -20.84 -19.11 -21.80
C SER A 21 -21.24 -19.51 -20.38
N LEU A 22 -21.36 -20.82 -20.10
CA LEU A 22 -21.59 -21.33 -18.74
C LEU A 22 -20.43 -21.01 -17.81
N LEU A 23 -19.19 -21.24 -18.24
CA LEU A 23 -17.99 -20.95 -17.44
C LEU A 23 -17.87 -19.46 -17.11
N VAL A 24 -18.10 -18.58 -18.11
CA VAL A 24 -18.12 -17.12 -17.91
C VAL A 24 -19.22 -16.72 -16.93
N SER A 25 -20.41 -17.30 -17.04
CA SER A 25 -21.54 -17.00 -16.13
C SER A 25 -21.27 -17.46 -14.69
N LEU A 26 -20.62 -18.61 -14.50
CA LEU A 26 -20.19 -19.11 -13.20
C LEU A 26 -19.12 -18.20 -12.57
N HIS A 27 -18.15 -17.76 -13.37
CA HIS A 27 -17.11 -16.85 -12.92
C HIS A 27 -17.69 -15.51 -12.45
N HIS A 28 -18.60 -14.91 -13.23
CA HIS A 28 -19.26 -13.65 -12.85
C HIS A 28 -20.11 -13.78 -11.58
N ARG A 29 -20.74 -14.93 -11.33
CA ARG A 29 -21.51 -15.16 -10.09
C ARG A 29 -20.62 -15.29 -8.86
N PHE A 30 -19.42 -15.85 -9.00
CA PHE A 30 -18.50 -16.04 -7.87
C PHE A 30 -17.74 -14.77 -7.50
N SER A 31 -17.53 -13.85 -8.44
CA SER A 31 -16.85 -12.57 -8.19
C SER A 31 -17.69 -11.53 -7.44
N TRP A 32 -18.96 -11.83 -7.11
CA TRP A 32 -19.91 -10.91 -6.47
C TRP A 32 -20.42 -11.47 -5.13
N VAL A 33 -19.51 -11.93 -4.27
CA VAL A 33 -19.77 -12.00 -2.83
C VAL A 33 -19.25 -10.70 -2.21
N PRO A 34 -20.11 -9.67 -2.01
CA PRO A 34 -19.71 -8.48 -1.29
C PRO A 34 -19.50 -8.84 0.19
N SER A 35 -18.27 -8.69 0.68
CA SER A 35 -17.99 -8.68 2.11
C SER A 35 -18.86 -7.60 2.76
N ARG A 36 -19.83 -8.04 3.56
CA ARG A 36 -20.73 -7.17 4.31
C ARG A 36 -19.96 -6.66 5.53
N THR A 37 -19.34 -5.49 5.41
CA THR A 37 -18.78 -4.79 6.57
C THR A 37 -19.93 -4.16 7.34
N THR A 38 -20.24 -4.74 8.50
CA THR A 38 -21.12 -4.16 9.51
C THR A 38 -20.50 -2.84 10.02
N PRO A 39 -21.23 -1.70 10.04
CA PRO A 39 -20.78 -0.53 10.76
C PRO A 39 -21.09 -0.75 12.24
N MET A 40 -20.06 -0.96 13.08
CA MET A 40 -20.23 -0.89 14.53
C MET A 40 -20.11 0.56 15.00
N GLN A 41 -21.07 0.86 15.84
CA GLN A 41 -21.52 2.13 16.38
C GLN A 41 -20.66 2.57 17.56
N ALA A 42 -20.66 3.88 17.80
CA ALA A 42 -19.90 4.61 18.82
C ALA A 42 -20.16 4.16 20.27
N ASP A 43 -19.18 4.50 21.13
CA ASP A 43 -18.98 4.34 22.59
C ASP A 43 -20.21 4.32 23.52
N PRO A 44 -20.05 3.79 24.76
CA PRO A 44 -19.67 4.67 25.88
C PRO A 44 -18.59 4.09 26.83
N GLU A 45 -17.80 5.02 27.39
CA GLU A 45 -16.98 4.91 28.61
C GLU A 45 -17.81 4.45 29.84
N PRO A 46 -17.20 3.81 30.86
CA PRO A 46 -17.00 4.56 32.11
C PRO A 46 -15.72 4.21 32.92
N ASP A 47 -15.17 5.27 33.51
CA ASP A 47 -14.47 5.47 34.80
C ASP A 47 -14.27 4.25 35.74
N ASP A 48 -13.03 4.02 36.20
CA ASP A 48 -12.59 4.32 37.57
C ASP A 48 -11.21 3.72 37.92
N GLU A 49 -10.31 4.64 38.30
CA GLU A 49 -9.21 4.60 39.26
C GLU A 49 -8.78 3.25 39.92
N LEU A 50 -7.50 2.87 39.78
CA LEU A 50 -6.75 2.39 40.94
C LEU A 50 -5.24 2.71 40.84
N VAL A 51 -4.82 3.55 41.79
CA VAL A 51 -3.46 3.97 42.10
C VAL A 51 -2.62 2.78 42.59
N VAL A 52 -1.42 2.58 42.02
CA VAL A 52 -0.31 1.94 42.74
C VAL A 52 0.97 2.74 42.49
N MET A 53 1.37 3.49 43.51
CA MET A 53 2.66 4.16 43.61
C MET A 53 3.78 3.14 43.84
N ALA A 54 4.86 3.24 43.08
CA ALA A 54 6.16 2.70 43.47
C ALA A 54 7.22 3.78 43.23
N SER A 55 7.67 4.36 44.33
CA SER A 55 8.73 5.35 44.47
C SER A 55 10.12 4.76 44.17
N VAL A 56 10.91 5.45 43.35
CA VAL A 56 12.38 5.24 43.24
C VAL A 56 13.04 6.63 43.23
N PRO A 57 14.16 6.84 43.96
CA PRO A 57 14.57 8.16 44.41
C PRO A 57 15.34 8.99 43.37
N SER A 58 15.25 10.29 43.58
CA SER A 58 15.87 11.38 42.82
C SER A 58 17.39 11.28 42.74
N ILE A 59 17.94 11.38 41.52
CA ILE A 59 19.30 11.89 41.29
C ILE A 59 19.16 13.16 40.46
N VAL A 60 19.50 14.27 41.10
CA VAL A 60 19.63 15.60 40.52
C VAL A 60 20.96 15.66 39.78
N GLN A 61 20.92 15.84 38.45
CA GLN A 61 21.97 16.57 37.75
C GLN A 61 21.33 17.58 36.80
N ASN A 62 21.54 18.85 37.14
CA ASN A 62 21.46 20.00 36.25
C ASN A 62 21.96 19.67 34.84
N TYR A 63 21.10 19.85 33.84
CA TYR A 63 21.56 20.34 32.55
C TYR A 63 20.72 21.58 32.21
N GLU A 64 21.33 22.75 32.30
CA GLU A 64 20.93 23.88 31.49
C GLU A 64 21.35 23.56 30.06
N ARG A 65 20.39 23.35 29.16
CA ARG A 65 20.66 23.52 27.73
C ARG A 65 19.41 23.83 26.93
N VAL A 66 19.32 25.12 26.61
CA VAL A 66 18.79 25.71 25.36
C VAL A 66 17.30 25.52 25.12
N ASN A 67 16.62 26.65 25.31
CA ASN A 67 15.33 26.98 24.73
C ASN A 67 15.38 26.82 23.20
N SER A 68 14.76 25.76 22.68
CA SER A 68 14.27 25.70 21.30
C SER A 68 12.77 25.48 21.40
N GLU A 69 12.09 26.57 21.73
CA GLU A 69 10.66 26.75 21.60
C GLU A 69 10.36 26.85 20.08
N GLU A 70 10.35 25.71 19.40
CA GLU A 70 9.62 25.59 18.14
C GLU A 70 8.24 25.07 18.52
N THR A 71 7.34 26.02 18.77
CA THR A 71 5.92 25.73 18.92
C THR A 71 5.42 25.31 17.55
N GLU A 72 5.51 24.01 17.25
CA GLU A 72 4.75 23.37 16.18
C GLU A 72 3.27 23.73 16.37
N PRO A 73 2.62 24.34 15.38
CA PRO A 73 1.22 24.70 15.50
C PRO A 73 0.44 23.41 15.69
N THR A 74 -0.29 23.34 16.80
CA THR A 74 -1.22 22.26 17.13
C THR A 74 -2.44 22.35 16.23
N GLU A 75 -2.22 22.32 14.91
CA GLU A 75 -3.25 21.92 13.96
C GLU A 75 -3.51 20.44 14.25
N LYS A 76 -4.78 20.04 14.34
CA LYS A 76 -5.13 18.64 14.59
C LYS A 76 -4.61 17.81 13.42
N GLN A 77 -3.37 17.33 13.52
CA GLN A 77 -2.73 16.56 12.47
C GLN A 77 -3.61 15.34 12.20
N GLY A 78 -4.01 15.19 10.95
CA GLY A 78 -4.79 14.03 10.51
C GLY A 78 -4.01 12.74 10.78
N ARG A 79 -4.69 11.59 10.73
CA ARG A 79 -3.94 10.32 10.76
C ARG A 79 -3.23 10.12 9.41
N PRO A 80 -2.03 9.51 9.37
CA PRO A 80 -1.35 9.18 8.13
C PRO A 80 -2.22 8.37 7.18
N TRP A 81 -2.11 8.62 5.88
CA TRP A 81 -2.95 8.03 4.81
C TRP A 81 -3.06 6.50 4.83
N PHE A 82 -2.04 5.80 5.33
CA PHE A 82 -2.00 4.34 5.41
C PHE A 82 -2.73 3.78 6.64
N MET A 83 -3.14 4.64 7.58
CA MET A 83 -3.94 4.26 8.74
C MET A 83 -5.44 4.33 8.44
N ALA A 84 -6.24 3.58 9.19
CA ALA A 84 -7.69 3.61 9.05
C ALA A 84 -8.25 5.01 9.33
N GLY A 85 -8.98 5.57 8.35
CA GLY A 85 -9.49 6.94 8.40
C GLY A 85 -8.41 8.01 8.23
N GLY A 86 -7.22 7.63 7.74
CA GLY A 86 -6.12 8.53 7.45
C GLY A 86 -6.44 9.51 6.33
N THR A 87 -6.10 10.77 6.55
CA THR A 87 -6.30 11.86 5.58
C THR A 87 -5.03 12.65 5.33
N GLU A 88 -3.98 12.39 6.11
CA GLU A 88 -2.70 13.07 5.97
C GLU A 88 -1.84 12.34 4.93
N TYR A 89 -1.67 12.99 3.78
CA TYR A 89 -0.76 12.56 2.73
C TYR A 89 0.57 13.27 2.89
N PRO A 90 1.69 12.60 2.55
CA PRO A 90 2.99 13.24 2.66
C PRO A 90 3.16 14.34 1.61
N THR A 91 3.89 15.36 2.00
CA THR A 91 4.40 16.40 1.11
C THR A 91 5.87 16.16 0.81
N ASN A 92 6.43 16.90 -0.15
CA ASN A 92 7.87 16.89 -0.40
C ASN A 92 8.62 17.13 0.90
N TYR A 93 9.49 16.17 1.24
CA TYR A 93 10.26 16.20 2.47
C TYR A 93 11.19 17.41 2.47
N LYS A 94 11.41 18.01 3.65
CA LYS A 94 12.32 19.15 3.80
C LYS A 94 13.42 18.77 4.79
N GLY A 95 14.66 18.79 4.33
CA GLY A 95 15.84 18.53 5.17
C GLY A 95 16.40 17.11 5.05
N PRO A 96 17.29 16.70 5.96
CA PRO A 96 17.92 15.38 5.90
C PRO A 96 16.90 14.28 6.25
N PRO A 97 16.66 13.29 5.36
CA PRO A 97 15.69 12.23 5.62
C PRO A 97 16.19 11.26 6.69
N ARG A 98 15.28 10.77 7.55
CA ARG A 98 15.55 9.72 8.56
C ARG A 98 15.10 8.32 8.11
N LEU A 99 15.53 7.92 6.93
CA LEU A 99 14.99 6.73 6.24
C LEU A 99 15.77 5.46 6.51
N PHE A 100 17.03 5.58 6.91
CA PHE A 100 17.93 4.46 7.13
C PHE A 100 18.12 4.15 8.62
N PRO A 101 18.49 2.91 8.97
CA PRO A 101 18.64 2.49 10.37
C PRO A 101 19.60 3.35 11.19
N ASP A 102 20.63 3.93 10.57
CA ASP A 102 21.62 4.80 11.20
C ASP A 102 21.14 6.24 11.41
N GLN A 103 19.97 6.60 10.88
CA GLN A 103 19.43 7.96 10.89
C GLN A 103 18.25 8.13 11.88
N ALA A 104 17.84 7.07 12.57
CA ALA A 104 16.71 7.10 13.49
C ALA A 104 16.99 6.22 14.72
N ASP A 105 16.64 6.72 15.90
CA ASP A 105 16.78 6.01 17.17
C ASP A 105 15.65 4.97 17.41
N GLY A 106 14.74 4.78 16.46
CA GLY A 106 13.53 3.97 16.62
C GLY A 106 12.92 3.45 15.32
N ASP A 107 11.61 3.15 15.37
CA ASP A 107 10.89 2.74 14.17
C ASP A 107 10.82 3.91 13.17
N ARG A 108 11.15 3.61 11.93
CA ARG A 108 11.24 4.54 10.80
C ARG A 108 10.12 4.33 9.79
N VAL A 109 9.21 3.38 10.02
CA VAL A 109 8.14 3.04 9.08
C VAL A 109 7.28 4.27 8.75
N VAL A 110 6.96 5.12 9.74
CA VAL A 110 6.17 6.33 9.49
C VAL A 110 6.96 7.30 8.60
N ASP A 111 8.20 7.61 8.95
CA ASP A 111 9.07 8.49 8.16
C ASP A 111 9.26 7.96 6.72
N GLN A 112 9.41 6.65 6.57
CA GLN A 112 9.54 5.99 5.27
C GLN A 112 8.27 6.06 4.42
N LEU A 113 7.10 5.83 5.02
CA LEU A 113 5.82 5.87 4.33
C LEU A 113 5.31 7.30 4.07
N MET A 114 5.88 8.28 4.79
CA MET A 114 5.58 9.71 4.64
C MET A 114 6.67 10.50 3.90
N TYR A 115 7.65 9.82 3.31
CA TYR A 115 8.71 10.49 2.55
C TYR A 115 8.34 10.66 1.08
N VAL A 116 8.48 11.89 0.59
CA VAL A 116 8.42 12.23 -0.84
C VAL A 116 9.70 13.00 -1.20
N PRO A 117 10.48 12.57 -2.20
CA PRO A 117 11.67 13.28 -2.64
C PRO A 117 11.39 14.74 -3.02
N GLU A 118 12.34 15.65 -2.77
CA GLU A 118 12.20 17.09 -3.08
C GLU A 118 11.98 17.34 -4.58
N ASP A 119 12.58 16.52 -5.43
CA ASP A 119 12.53 16.60 -6.89
C ASP A 119 11.35 15.83 -7.50
N TYR A 120 10.46 15.25 -6.69
CA TYR A 120 9.30 14.54 -7.19
C TYR A 120 8.28 15.52 -7.79
N GLN A 121 8.19 15.55 -9.12
CA GLN A 121 7.24 16.35 -9.90
C GLN A 121 5.99 15.56 -10.33
N GLY A 122 5.76 14.37 -9.77
CA GLY A 122 4.63 13.53 -10.15
C GLY A 122 4.71 13.08 -11.61
N TYR A 123 3.85 13.61 -12.49
CA TYR A 123 3.71 13.16 -13.87
C TYR A 123 4.98 13.29 -14.72
N ASP A 124 5.83 14.26 -14.41
CA ASP A 124 7.08 14.50 -15.16
C ASP A 124 8.22 13.58 -14.71
N THR A 125 8.01 12.77 -13.66
CA THR A 125 9.02 11.82 -13.19
C THR A 125 8.98 10.51 -14.00
N PRO A 126 10.15 9.95 -14.36
CA PRO A 126 10.25 8.64 -14.99
C PRO A 126 9.57 7.56 -14.15
N GLU A 127 8.91 6.61 -14.82
CA GLU A 127 8.31 5.46 -14.13
C GLU A 127 9.40 4.53 -13.60
N LYS A 128 9.32 4.20 -12.32
CA LYS A 128 10.22 3.27 -11.64
C LYS A 128 9.79 1.83 -11.86
N VAL A 129 10.74 0.94 -12.14
CA VAL A 129 10.47 -0.48 -12.38
C VAL A 129 10.82 -1.31 -11.15
N ILE A 130 9.84 -2.00 -10.61
CA ILE A 130 10.01 -2.93 -9.49
C ILE A 130 9.84 -4.36 -10.01
N LEU A 131 10.89 -5.17 -9.88
CA LEU A 131 10.93 -6.55 -10.32
C LEU A 131 10.67 -7.50 -9.14
N ALA A 132 9.57 -8.24 -9.17
CA ALA A 132 9.35 -9.38 -8.29
C ALA A 132 10.04 -10.62 -8.88
N TYR A 133 11.28 -10.89 -8.45
CA TYR A 133 12.16 -11.88 -9.10
C TYR A 133 11.63 -13.32 -9.03
N ASN A 134 10.96 -13.67 -7.92
CA ASN A 134 10.31 -14.97 -7.71
C ASN A 134 8.93 -15.09 -8.40
N GLY A 135 8.50 -14.07 -9.17
CA GLY A 135 7.20 -13.99 -9.81
C GLY A 135 6.16 -13.25 -8.96
N LEU A 136 5.04 -12.87 -9.58
CA LEU A 136 3.98 -12.09 -8.90
C LEU A 136 2.98 -12.93 -8.09
N GLY A 137 2.89 -14.24 -8.38
CA GLY A 137 1.95 -15.16 -7.72
C GLY A 137 2.04 -15.15 -6.18
N PRO A 138 3.24 -15.30 -5.58
CA PRO A 138 3.42 -15.24 -4.12
C PRO A 138 3.00 -13.91 -3.49
N TRP A 139 2.97 -12.83 -4.27
CA TRP A 139 2.57 -11.50 -3.81
C TRP A 139 1.07 -11.22 -3.99
N GLY A 140 0.36 -12.05 -4.75
CA GLY A 140 -1.05 -11.84 -5.06
C GLY A 140 -1.31 -10.57 -5.88
N GLN A 141 -0.30 -10.12 -6.64
CA GLN A 141 -0.37 -8.88 -7.43
C GLN A 141 -0.36 -9.15 -8.93
N LYS A 142 -0.81 -8.16 -9.70
CA LYS A 142 -0.73 -8.17 -11.17
C LYS A 142 0.41 -7.27 -11.61
N SER A 143 0.91 -7.50 -12.83
CA SER A 143 1.90 -6.62 -13.42
C SER A 143 1.26 -5.29 -13.83
N GLY A 144 2.07 -4.24 -13.86
CA GLY A 144 1.68 -2.88 -14.23
C GLY A 144 1.70 -1.91 -13.05
N SER A 145 1.22 -0.70 -13.30
CA SER A 145 1.18 0.41 -12.33
C SER A 145 -0.01 0.38 -11.39
N ALA A 146 -1.04 -0.41 -11.70
CA ALA A 146 -2.27 -0.51 -10.90
C ALA A 146 -2.02 -0.90 -9.43
N SER A 147 -0.98 -1.68 -9.17
CA SER A 147 -0.56 -2.11 -7.84
C SER A 147 -0.14 -0.96 -6.92
N PHE A 148 0.13 0.23 -7.48
CA PHE A 148 0.54 1.43 -6.75
C PHE A 148 -0.51 2.54 -6.78
N HIS A 149 -1.72 2.26 -7.28
CA HIS A 149 -2.82 3.22 -7.23
C HIS A 149 -3.19 3.51 -5.77
N GLY A 150 -3.24 4.79 -5.41
CA GLY A 150 -3.51 5.24 -4.03
C GLY A 150 -2.26 5.52 -3.20
N CYS A 151 -1.06 5.16 -3.67
CA CYS A 151 0.18 5.58 -3.05
C CYS A 151 0.49 7.05 -3.37
N PRO A 152 1.09 7.82 -2.44
CA PRO A 152 1.50 9.21 -2.69
C PRO A 152 2.51 9.34 -3.83
N VAL A 153 3.43 8.37 -3.94
CA VAL A 153 4.37 8.22 -5.05
C VAL A 153 3.96 6.98 -5.84
N ASN A 154 3.23 7.17 -6.94
CA ASN A 154 2.58 6.09 -7.70
C ASN A 154 3.18 5.86 -9.09
N ARG A 155 4.28 6.55 -9.42
CA ARG A 155 5.02 6.40 -10.69
C ARG A 155 5.90 5.16 -10.68
N CYS A 156 5.30 4.03 -10.37
CA CYS A 156 5.96 2.72 -10.28
C CYS A 156 5.19 1.70 -11.12
N THR A 157 5.91 0.74 -11.69
CA THR A 157 5.33 -0.41 -12.38
C THR A 157 5.92 -1.70 -11.83
N LEU A 158 5.05 -2.67 -11.54
CA LEU A 158 5.43 -3.96 -10.99
C LEU A 158 5.52 -4.99 -12.12
N THR A 159 6.57 -5.78 -12.15
CA THR A 159 6.79 -6.80 -13.19
C THR A 159 7.44 -8.05 -12.61
N ASP A 160 7.21 -9.21 -13.22
CA ASP A 160 7.96 -10.46 -13.04
C ASP A 160 8.86 -10.79 -14.24
N ASP A 161 8.99 -9.85 -15.18
CA ASP A 161 9.86 -10.02 -16.34
C ASP A 161 11.33 -9.90 -15.92
N ARG A 162 11.96 -11.06 -15.71
CA ARG A 162 13.38 -11.16 -15.34
C ARG A 162 14.33 -10.55 -16.37
N SER A 163 13.89 -10.35 -17.62
CA SER A 163 14.73 -9.67 -18.61
C SER A 163 15.02 -8.21 -18.22
N LYS A 164 14.17 -7.60 -17.39
CA LYS A 164 14.35 -6.24 -16.88
C LYS A 164 15.27 -6.15 -15.65
N ALA A 165 15.85 -7.26 -15.20
CA ALA A 165 16.64 -7.29 -13.96
C ALA A 165 17.85 -6.33 -13.96
N ALA A 166 18.45 -6.06 -15.12
CA ALA A 166 19.58 -5.15 -15.24
C ALA A 166 19.19 -3.67 -15.08
N ASP A 167 17.95 -3.32 -15.44
CA ASP A 167 17.47 -1.93 -15.49
C ASP A 167 16.39 -1.63 -14.44
N ALA A 168 16.03 -2.63 -13.61
CA ALA A 168 15.03 -2.45 -12.56
C ALA A 168 15.59 -1.57 -11.44
N ASP A 169 14.77 -0.61 -10.97
CA ASP A 169 15.12 0.25 -9.84
C ASP A 169 15.11 -0.50 -8.50
N ALA A 170 14.32 -1.59 -8.41
CA ALA A 170 14.28 -2.46 -7.25
C ALA A 170 14.00 -3.92 -7.61
N LEU A 171 14.66 -4.84 -6.90
CA LEU A 171 14.42 -6.28 -7.01
C LEU A 171 13.87 -6.80 -5.67
N LEU A 172 12.71 -7.46 -5.74
CA LEU A 172 12.05 -8.07 -4.60
C LEU A 172 12.16 -9.59 -4.66
N TYR A 173 12.48 -10.18 -3.53
CA TYR A 173 12.55 -11.62 -3.33
C TYR A 173 11.55 -12.03 -2.25
N LYS A 174 10.90 -13.18 -2.44
CA LYS A 174 9.95 -13.77 -1.48
C LYS A 174 10.06 -15.29 -1.49
#